data_AF-A0A0C3KNI5-F1
#
_entry.id   AF-A0A0C3KNI5-F1
#
_cell.length_a   1.000
_cell.length_b   1.000
_cell.length_c   1.000
_cell.angle_alpha   90.00
_cell.angle_beta   90.00
_cell.angle_gamma   90.00
#
_symmetry.space_group_name_H-M   'P 1'
#
loop_
_entity.id
_entity.type
_entity.pdbx_description
1 polymer ?
#
loop_
_entity_poly.entity_id
_entity_poly.type
_entity_poly.pdbx_seq_one_letter_code
_entity_poly.pdbx_strand_id
1 'polypeptide(L)'
;MVRWNALTLGLLSLAASALKAAPMADASKRGGVVCFVIIPGPPITAITPGTAVTGLQLALSSSSTEAATLATSGFATAISYKNGGIGEFEGCHYYWLNIGISPFSYKPLSFGYDDQQTFNWSAGSGQIVTALKTSTYAQTSTFLACKSESGAWALFLQTGKDVPAGLTCVETQLQVGTMPTVA
;
A
#
# COMPACT_ATOMS: atom_id res chain seq x y z
N MET A 1 -72.57 28.89 -5.03
CA MET A 1 -73.39 28.18 -4.03
C MET A 1 -73.59 26.75 -4.51
N VAL A 2 -72.67 25.82 -4.20
CA VAL A 2 -72.90 24.38 -4.34
C VAL A 2 -72.21 23.68 -3.18
N ARG A 3 -73.00 22.84 -2.53
CA ARG A 3 -72.77 22.20 -1.24
C ARG A 3 -71.86 20.98 -1.35
N TRP A 4 -71.21 20.74 -0.22
CA TRP A 4 -70.32 19.63 0.11
C TRP A 4 -71.01 18.27 0.05
N ASN A 5 -70.27 17.24 -0.38
CA ASN A 5 -70.55 15.85 -0.04
C ASN A 5 -69.31 15.20 0.58
N ALA A 6 -69.59 14.45 1.64
CA ALA A 6 -68.68 13.89 2.62
C ALA A 6 -67.73 12.83 2.05
N LEU A 7 -66.53 12.72 2.63
CA LEU A 7 -65.80 11.46 2.66
C LEU A 7 -65.34 11.13 4.08
N THR A 8 -65.90 10.01 4.52
CA THR A 8 -65.62 9.09 5.62
C THR A 8 -64.18 9.06 6.16
N LEU A 9 -64.08 9.13 7.50
CA LEU A 9 -62.91 8.75 8.29
C LEU A 9 -62.60 7.26 8.13
N GLY A 10 -61.42 6.93 7.61
CA GLY A 10 -60.82 5.61 7.72
C GLY A 10 -59.78 5.62 8.84
N LEU A 11 -60.03 4.87 9.93
CA LEU A 11 -59.03 4.58 10.94
C LEU A 11 -57.97 3.63 10.34
N LEU A 12 -56.73 4.10 10.18
CA LEU A 12 -55.57 3.22 9.98
C LEU A 12 -55.10 2.68 11.32
N SER A 13 -55.27 1.38 11.52
CA SER A 13 -54.64 0.61 12.59
C SER A 13 -53.15 0.44 12.31
N LEU A 14 -52.29 1.02 13.16
CA LEU A 14 -50.87 0.69 13.19
C LEU A 14 -50.68 -0.67 13.86
N ALA A 15 -50.36 -1.70 13.08
CA ALA A 15 -49.85 -2.95 13.61
C ALA A 15 -48.37 -2.76 13.99
N ALA A 16 -48.07 -2.75 15.30
CA ALA A 16 -46.70 -2.77 15.80
C ALA A 16 -46.10 -4.16 15.59
N SER A 17 -45.21 -4.31 14.61
CA SER A 17 -44.39 -5.51 14.44
C SER A 17 -43.31 -5.53 15.52
N ALA A 18 -43.48 -6.35 16.56
CA ALA A 18 -42.42 -6.65 17.50
C ALA A 18 -41.34 -7.49 16.78
N LEU A 19 -40.26 -6.86 16.32
CA LEU A 19 -39.06 -7.58 15.91
C LEU A 19 -38.46 -8.28 17.13
N LYS A 20 -38.61 -9.60 17.18
CA LYS A 20 -37.89 -10.44 18.13
C LYS A 20 -36.42 -10.41 17.74
N ALA A 21 -35.59 -9.73 18.54
CA ALA A 21 -34.15 -9.70 18.36
C ALA A 21 -33.61 -11.14 18.36
N ALA A 22 -32.84 -11.49 17.34
CA ALA A 22 -32.14 -12.77 17.28
C ALA A 22 -31.11 -12.85 18.42
N PRO A 23 -30.90 -14.03 19.03
CA PRO A 23 -29.85 -14.19 20.03
C PRO A 23 -28.49 -13.87 19.38
N MET A 24 -27.72 -12.98 20.00
CA MET A 24 -26.35 -12.71 19.59
C MET A 24 -25.53 -13.98 19.83
N ALA A 25 -24.85 -14.45 18.77
CA ALA A 25 -23.93 -15.57 18.88
C ALA A 25 -22.83 -15.21 19.89
N ASP A 26 -22.56 -16.14 20.81
CA ASP A 26 -21.52 -16.06 21.81
C ASP A 26 -20.15 -15.87 21.13
N ALA A 27 -19.53 -14.71 21.33
CA ALA A 27 -18.23 -14.35 20.79
C ALA A 27 -17.06 -15.12 21.44
N SER A 28 -17.33 -15.97 22.44
CA SER A 28 -16.31 -16.68 23.24
C SER A 28 -15.58 -17.82 22.50
N LYS A 29 -15.87 -18.08 21.21
CA LYS A 29 -15.17 -19.09 20.39
C LYS A 29 -14.35 -18.52 19.23
N ARG A 30 -13.79 -17.32 19.35
CA ARG A 30 -12.65 -16.96 18.47
C ARG A 30 -11.41 -17.71 18.98
N GLY A 31 -11.08 -18.81 18.31
CA GLY A 31 -9.78 -19.47 18.50
C GLY A 31 -8.66 -18.43 18.37
N GLY A 32 -7.67 -18.50 19.26
CA GLY A 32 -6.56 -17.54 19.25
C GLY A 32 -5.91 -17.48 17.88
N VAL A 33 -5.77 -16.27 17.33
CA VAL A 33 -5.03 -16.06 16.07
C VAL A 33 -3.57 -16.32 16.39
N VAL A 34 -3.05 -17.45 15.92
CA VAL A 34 -1.63 -17.77 16.11
C VAL A 34 -0.86 -17.21 14.92
N CYS A 35 -0.18 -16.11 15.18
CA CYS A 35 0.68 -15.41 14.25
C CYS A 35 2.07 -16.05 14.30
N PHE A 36 2.43 -16.83 13.28
CA PHE A 36 3.72 -17.52 13.24
C PHE A 36 4.70 -16.92 12.23
N VAL A 37 5.91 -16.72 12.76
CA VAL A 37 7.25 -16.61 12.15
C VAL A 37 7.42 -15.53 11.08
N ILE A 38 8.25 -14.53 11.42
CA ILE A 38 8.95 -13.68 10.45
C ILE A 38 9.76 -14.61 9.55
N ILE A 39 9.28 -14.85 8.33
CA ILE A 39 10.01 -15.62 7.33
C ILE A 39 11.01 -14.65 6.70
N PRO A 40 12.33 -14.89 6.78
CA PRO A 40 13.29 -14.03 6.12
C PRO A 40 13.05 -14.02 4.60
N GLY A 41 13.00 -12.83 4.02
CA GLY A 41 12.82 -12.64 2.57
C GLY A 41 14.01 -11.88 1.97
N PRO A 42 14.27 -12.03 0.66
CA PRO A 42 15.24 -11.21 -0.02
C PRO A 42 14.71 -9.76 -0.12
N PRO A 43 15.57 -8.75 0.03
CA PRO A 43 15.15 -7.35 0.00
C PRO A 43 14.78 -6.90 -1.42
N ILE A 44 14.05 -5.79 -1.52
CA ILE A 44 13.90 -5.04 -2.76
C ILE A 44 14.99 -3.96 -2.79
N THR A 45 15.85 -3.98 -3.80
CA THR A 45 17.09 -3.19 -3.82
C THR A 45 17.14 -2.26 -5.02
N ALA A 46 17.71 -1.07 -4.84
CA ALA A 46 18.04 -0.16 -5.94
C ALA A 46 19.27 -0.66 -6.71
N ILE A 47 19.12 -0.85 -8.02
CA ILE A 47 20.11 -1.57 -8.85
C ILE A 47 20.81 -0.72 -9.91
N THR A 48 20.46 0.56 -10.06
CA THR A 48 21.03 1.39 -11.13
C THR A 48 22.49 1.74 -10.83
N PRO A 49 23.48 1.18 -11.58
CA PRO A 49 24.89 1.33 -11.24
C PRO A 49 25.37 2.79 -11.31
N GLY A 50 26.33 3.14 -10.45
CA GLY A 50 26.93 4.47 -10.44
C GLY A 50 26.09 5.55 -9.76
N THR A 51 24.91 5.19 -9.23
CA THR A 51 24.10 6.10 -8.42
C THR A 51 24.45 6.00 -6.94
N ALA A 52 24.24 7.08 -6.19
CA ALA A 52 24.47 7.12 -4.75
C ALA A 52 23.52 6.19 -3.94
N VAL A 53 22.50 5.64 -4.59
CA VAL A 53 21.52 4.74 -3.97
C VAL A 53 21.69 3.27 -4.37
N THR A 54 22.67 2.96 -5.23
CA THR A 54 22.94 1.57 -5.65
C THR A 54 23.18 0.68 -4.43
N GLY A 55 22.46 -0.44 -4.33
CA GLY A 55 22.56 -1.39 -3.23
C GLY A 55 21.74 -1.03 -1.98
N LEU A 56 21.12 0.16 -1.92
CA LEU A 56 20.17 0.49 -0.86
C LEU A 56 18.85 -0.25 -1.06
N GLN A 57 18.22 -0.60 0.05
CA GLN A 57 17.03 -1.44 0.11
C GLN A 57 15.79 -0.62 0.44
N LEU A 58 14.64 -1.02 -0.10
CA LEU A 58 13.34 -0.47 0.23
C LEU A 58 13.05 -0.65 1.72
N ALA A 59 12.71 0.44 2.39
CA ALA A 59 12.49 0.49 3.82
C ALA A 59 11.33 1.43 4.18
N LEU A 60 10.75 1.21 5.37
CA LEU A 60 9.93 2.21 6.06
C LEU A 60 10.81 3.34 6.60
N SER A 61 10.35 4.58 6.49
CA SER A 61 11.02 5.68 7.19
C SER A 61 11.00 5.45 8.70
N SER A 62 12.15 5.65 9.35
CA SER A 62 12.27 5.57 10.81
C SER A 62 11.57 6.73 11.55
N SER A 63 11.08 7.73 10.82
CA SER A 63 10.50 8.98 11.36
C SER A 63 8.98 8.95 11.55
N SER A 64 8.33 7.78 11.61
CA SER A 64 6.88 7.56 11.80
C SER A 64 5.96 8.02 10.66
N THR A 65 6.48 8.73 9.67
CA THR A 65 5.79 8.90 8.40
C THR A 65 5.90 7.59 7.65
N GLU A 66 4.79 6.97 7.29
CA GLU A 66 4.69 5.76 6.46
C GLU A 66 5.39 5.88 5.08
N ALA A 67 6.18 6.92 4.83
CA ALA A 67 6.93 7.15 3.61
C ALA A 67 7.89 5.99 3.31
N ALA A 68 7.91 5.58 2.05
CA ALA A 68 8.90 4.65 1.54
C ALA A 68 10.25 5.35 1.38
N THR A 69 11.31 4.68 1.80
CA THR A 69 12.68 5.18 1.72
C THR A 69 13.63 4.11 1.18
N LEU A 70 14.86 4.51 0.86
CA LEU A 70 15.99 3.61 0.63
C LEU A 70 17.00 3.72 1.76
N ALA A 71 17.37 2.58 2.34
CA ALA A 71 18.30 2.48 3.47
C ALA A 71 19.29 1.32 3.32
N THR A 72 20.33 1.27 4.14
CA THR A 72 21.31 0.17 4.13
C THR A 72 20.73 -1.16 4.59
N SER A 73 19.66 -1.11 5.39
CA SER A 73 18.84 -2.25 5.78
C SER A 73 17.40 -1.90 5.48
N GLY A 74 16.79 -2.68 4.60
CA GLY A 74 15.37 -2.60 4.30
C GLY A 74 14.60 -3.63 5.09
N PHE A 75 13.46 -4.01 4.53
CA PHE A 75 12.70 -5.13 5.06
C PHE A 75 13.48 -6.44 5.03
N ALA A 76 13.50 -7.12 6.16
CA ALA A 76 14.17 -8.42 6.33
C ALA A 76 13.19 -9.60 6.28
N THR A 77 11.91 -9.35 5.97
CA THR A 77 10.84 -10.35 6.05
C THR A 77 10.31 -10.70 4.65
N ALA A 78 9.43 -11.69 4.59
CA ALA A 78 8.86 -12.18 3.35
C ALA A 78 7.98 -11.12 2.69
N ILE A 79 8.21 -10.90 1.40
CA ILE A 79 7.41 -10.02 0.58
C ILE A 79 6.32 -10.82 -0.15
N SER A 80 5.09 -10.35 -0.06
CA SER A 80 3.92 -10.81 -0.79
C SER A 80 3.73 -9.98 -2.06
N TYR A 81 3.47 -10.67 -3.17
CA TYR A 81 3.11 -10.06 -4.47
C TYR A 81 1.63 -10.28 -4.83
N LYS A 82 0.81 -10.65 -3.85
CA LYS A 82 -0.60 -11.03 -4.09
C LYS A 82 -1.41 -9.83 -4.55
N ASN A 83 -2.42 -10.09 -5.40
CA ASN A 83 -3.39 -9.11 -5.87
C ASN A 83 -2.75 -7.85 -6.51
N GLY A 84 -1.58 -7.98 -7.15
CA GLY A 84 -0.86 -6.85 -7.73
C GLY A 84 -0.35 -5.84 -6.69
N GLY A 85 -0.24 -6.26 -5.43
CA GLY A 85 0.39 -5.49 -4.36
C GLY A 85 1.85 -5.89 -4.15
N ILE A 86 2.57 -5.05 -3.41
CA ILE A 86 3.86 -5.40 -2.81
C ILE A 86 3.67 -5.16 -1.32
N GLY A 87 3.61 -6.23 -0.55
CA GLY A 87 3.31 -6.19 0.88
C GLY A 87 4.40 -6.89 1.67
N GLU A 88 4.88 -6.25 2.72
CA GLU A 88 5.83 -6.85 3.65
C GLU A 88 5.09 -7.45 4.85
N PHE A 89 5.43 -8.68 5.25
CA PHE A 89 4.76 -9.35 6.37
C PHE A 89 5.52 -9.17 7.69
N GLU A 90 4.92 -8.44 8.62
CA GLU A 90 5.44 -8.29 9.98
C GLU A 90 4.34 -8.62 10.99
N GLY A 91 4.61 -9.58 11.88
CA GLY A 91 3.79 -9.78 13.08
C GLY A 91 2.29 -9.95 12.81
N CYS A 92 1.90 -10.74 11.81
CA CYS A 92 0.52 -10.98 11.34
C CYS A 92 -0.10 -9.92 10.42
N HIS A 93 0.64 -8.85 10.13
CA HIS A 93 0.14 -7.73 9.36
C HIS A 93 0.95 -7.54 8.10
N TYR A 94 0.34 -6.90 7.10
CA TYR A 94 1.02 -6.51 5.89
C TYR A 94 1.23 -5.01 5.83
N TYR A 95 2.45 -4.58 5.58
CA TYR A 95 2.75 -3.21 5.16
C TYR A 95 2.74 -3.14 3.63
N TRP A 96 1.68 -2.60 3.05
CA TRP A 96 1.50 -2.52 1.60
C TRP A 96 2.09 -1.25 1.00
N LEU A 97 2.94 -1.40 0.00
CA LEU A 97 3.48 -0.28 -0.77
C LEU A 97 2.40 0.33 -1.68
N ASN A 98 2.00 1.55 -1.35
CA ASN A 98 0.97 2.31 -2.02
C ASN A 98 1.57 3.47 -2.84
N ILE A 99 0.92 3.80 -3.94
CA ILE A 99 1.23 4.93 -4.80
C ILE A 99 0.23 6.05 -4.50
N GLY A 100 0.72 7.14 -3.90
CA GLY A 100 -0.10 8.30 -3.61
C GLY A 100 -0.35 9.19 -4.83
N ILE A 101 -1.22 10.18 -4.65
CA ILE A 101 -1.58 11.15 -5.68
C ILE A 101 -0.66 12.37 -5.59
N SER A 102 -0.22 12.87 -6.74
CA SER A 102 0.57 14.10 -6.86
C SER A 102 0.23 14.79 -8.19
N PRO A 103 0.15 16.14 -8.24
CA PRO A 103 0.03 16.86 -9.49
C PRO A 103 1.33 16.84 -10.31
N PHE A 104 2.46 16.54 -9.68
CA PHE A 104 3.75 16.39 -10.34
C PHE A 104 3.93 14.98 -10.92
N SER A 105 4.92 14.82 -11.78
CA SER A 105 5.31 13.55 -12.37
C SER A 105 6.23 12.68 -11.50
N TYR A 106 6.35 13.01 -10.21
CA TYR A 106 6.81 12.11 -9.15
C TYR A 106 5.65 11.82 -8.19
N LYS A 107 5.32 10.54 -7.97
CA LYS A 107 4.24 10.11 -7.06
C LYS A 107 4.84 9.66 -5.73
N PRO A 108 4.34 10.15 -4.59
CA PRO A 108 4.81 9.70 -3.28
C PRO A 108 4.51 8.22 -3.09
N LEU A 109 5.45 7.52 -2.45
CA LEU A 109 5.27 6.13 -2.05
C LEU A 109 5.18 6.04 -0.53
N SER A 110 4.30 5.18 -0.05
CA SER A 110 4.04 4.99 1.37
C SER A 110 3.63 3.55 1.68
N PHE A 111 3.83 3.11 2.91
CA PHE A 111 3.43 1.81 3.43
C PHE A 111 2.16 1.93 4.27
N GLY A 112 1.05 1.37 3.78
CA GLY A 112 -0.19 1.28 4.56
C GLY A 112 -0.22 0.01 5.40
N TYR A 113 -0.48 0.13 6.70
CA TYR A 113 -0.68 -1.00 7.60
C TYR A 113 -2.02 -1.69 7.32
N ASP A 114 -1.98 -2.93 6.84
CA ASP A 114 -3.11 -3.73 6.35
C ASP A 114 -4.01 -3.03 5.31
N ASP A 115 -3.59 -1.86 4.80
CA ASP A 115 -4.33 -1.06 3.84
C ASP A 115 -3.64 -1.09 2.48
N GLN A 116 -4.06 -2.05 1.65
CA GLN A 116 -3.67 -2.10 0.25
C GLN A 116 -4.58 -1.17 -0.57
N GLN A 117 -4.05 -0.02 -0.98
CA GLN A 117 -4.76 0.94 -1.84
C GLN A 117 -4.37 0.77 -3.31
N THR A 118 -3.17 0.25 -3.56
CA THR A 118 -2.57 0.09 -4.89
C THR A 118 -2.50 -1.39 -5.27
N PHE A 119 -3.03 -1.72 -6.44
CA PHE A 119 -3.18 -3.10 -6.95
C PHE A 119 -2.51 -3.31 -8.31
N ASN A 120 -1.68 -2.36 -8.72
CA ASN A 120 -1.12 -2.30 -10.06
C ASN A 120 0.41 -2.41 -10.06
N TRP A 121 0.98 -3.18 -9.15
CA TRP A 121 2.37 -3.59 -9.20
C TRP A 121 2.54 -4.87 -10.00
N SER A 122 3.56 -4.91 -10.85
CA SER A 122 4.15 -6.13 -11.38
C SER A 122 5.51 -6.32 -10.71
N ALA A 123 5.58 -7.33 -9.85
CA ALA A 123 6.78 -7.67 -9.10
C ALA A 123 6.78 -9.17 -8.74
N GLY A 124 7.97 -9.70 -8.48
CA GLY A 124 8.20 -11.09 -8.11
C GLY A 124 9.69 -11.33 -7.89
N SER A 125 10.05 -12.44 -7.25
CA SER A 125 11.46 -12.78 -6.97
C SER A 125 12.35 -12.63 -8.21
N GLY A 126 13.42 -11.85 -8.12
CA GLY A 126 14.36 -11.57 -9.22
C GLY A 126 13.89 -10.55 -10.25
N GLN A 127 12.64 -10.06 -10.17
CA GLN A 127 12.07 -9.16 -11.18
C GLN A 127 12.30 -7.68 -10.83
N ILE A 128 12.31 -6.85 -11.88
CA ILE A 128 12.22 -5.39 -11.73
C ILE A 128 10.83 -5.01 -11.26
N VAL A 129 10.76 -4.22 -10.19
CA VAL A 129 9.51 -3.68 -9.69
C VAL A 129 8.96 -2.68 -10.70
N THR A 130 7.74 -2.91 -11.18
CA THR A 130 7.12 -2.09 -12.21
C THR A 130 5.71 -1.67 -11.79
N ALA A 131 5.42 -0.38 -11.82
CA ALA A 131 4.05 0.11 -11.71
C ALA A 131 3.36 -0.02 -13.08
N LEU A 132 2.28 -0.79 -13.13
CA LEU A 132 1.44 -0.98 -14.31
C LEU A 132 0.68 0.30 -14.64
N LYS A 133 0.36 0.45 -15.93
CA LYS A 133 -0.35 1.61 -16.48
C LYS A 133 -1.70 1.83 -15.77
N THR A 134 -2.00 3.10 -15.50
CA THR A 134 -3.32 3.55 -15.02
C THR A 134 -3.90 4.59 -16.00
N SER A 135 -5.03 5.19 -15.63
CA SER A 135 -5.56 6.36 -16.35
C SER A 135 -4.74 7.63 -16.11
N THR A 136 -3.92 7.68 -15.05
CA THR A 136 -3.19 8.90 -14.63
C THR A 136 -1.70 8.86 -14.97
N TYR A 137 -1.14 7.68 -15.28
CA TYR A 137 0.25 7.54 -15.73
C TYR A 137 0.47 6.27 -16.57
N ALA A 138 1.49 6.32 -17.43
CA ALA A 138 1.97 5.17 -18.20
C ALA A 138 2.74 4.18 -17.32
N GLN A 139 2.82 2.91 -17.75
CA GLN A 139 3.62 1.91 -17.07
C GLN A 139 5.08 2.38 -16.93
N THR A 140 5.67 2.21 -15.75
CA THR A 140 7.02 2.67 -15.43
C THR A 140 7.68 1.76 -14.39
N SER A 141 8.98 1.54 -14.54
CA SER A 141 9.84 0.93 -13.53
C SER A 141 10.88 1.91 -12.99
N THR A 142 10.73 3.20 -13.31
CA THR A 142 11.61 4.26 -12.87
C THR A 142 11.14 4.80 -11.54
N PHE A 143 12.04 4.82 -10.58
CA PHE A 143 11.86 5.44 -9.27
C PHE A 143 12.78 6.63 -9.15
N LEU A 144 12.35 7.63 -8.39
CA LEU A 144 13.14 8.79 -8.05
C LEU A 144 13.47 8.73 -6.56
N ALA A 145 14.75 8.61 -6.22
CA ALA A 145 15.22 8.66 -4.84
C ALA A 145 15.81 10.04 -4.55
N CYS A 146 15.24 10.74 -3.58
CA CYS A 146 15.63 12.11 -3.22
C CYS A 146 16.20 12.15 -1.80
N LYS A 147 17.39 12.71 -1.66
CA LYS A 147 18.05 12.85 -0.36
C LYS A 147 17.38 13.96 0.45
N SER A 148 16.82 13.63 1.61
CA SER A 148 16.31 14.59 2.58
C SER A 148 17.46 15.29 3.31
N GLU A 149 17.14 16.37 4.02
CA GLU A 149 18.08 17.06 4.91
C GLU A 149 18.62 16.17 6.03
N SER A 150 17.81 15.20 6.50
CA SER A 150 18.23 14.18 7.47
C SER A 150 19.17 13.12 6.88
N GLY A 151 19.45 13.17 5.57
CA GLY A 151 20.31 12.23 4.87
C GLY A 151 19.62 10.94 4.42
N ALA A 152 18.32 10.77 4.71
CA ALA A 152 17.52 9.64 4.24
C ALA A 152 17.15 9.81 2.76
N TRP A 153 17.01 8.70 2.04
CA TRP A 153 16.58 8.73 0.64
C TRP A 153 15.08 8.47 0.55
N ALA A 154 14.27 9.53 0.47
CA ALA A 154 12.84 9.42 0.22
C ALA A 154 12.61 8.87 -1.21
N LEU A 155 11.69 7.94 -1.34
CA LEU A 155 11.45 7.23 -2.59
C LEU A 155 10.10 7.64 -3.21
N PHE A 156 10.12 7.90 -4.52
CA PHE A 156 8.96 8.25 -5.32
C PHE A 156 8.88 7.37 -6.56
N LEU A 157 7.68 7.16 -7.10
CA LEU A 157 7.50 6.60 -8.43
C LEU A 157 7.64 7.71 -9.47
N GLN A 158 8.53 7.54 -10.44
CA GLN A 158 8.74 8.53 -11.50
C GLN A 158 7.89 8.21 -12.72
N THR A 159 6.95 9.11 -13.03
CA THR A 159 6.01 9.01 -14.16
C THR A 159 6.29 10.05 -15.25
N GLY A 160 7.37 10.84 -15.11
CA GLY A 160 7.78 11.90 -16.03
C GLY A 160 9.17 12.43 -15.68
N LYS A 161 9.35 13.75 -15.58
CA LYS A 161 10.67 14.38 -15.38
C LYS A 161 10.72 15.40 -14.24
N ASP A 162 9.61 15.64 -13.54
CA ASP A 162 9.61 16.55 -12.40
C ASP A 162 10.46 15.96 -11.28
N VAL A 163 11.06 16.84 -10.49
CA VAL A 163 11.80 16.49 -9.27
C VAL A 163 11.40 17.46 -8.16
N PRO A 164 11.35 17.02 -6.89
CA PRO A 164 11.15 17.91 -5.76
C PRO A 164 12.20 19.04 -5.72
N ALA A 165 11.73 20.28 -5.54
CA ALA A 165 12.61 21.44 -5.51
C ALA A 165 13.54 21.40 -4.28
N GLY A 166 14.80 21.78 -4.47
CA GLY A 166 15.79 21.87 -3.39
C GLY A 166 16.36 20.53 -2.90
N LEU A 167 15.94 19.39 -3.48
CA LEU A 167 16.48 18.08 -3.13
C LEU A 167 17.45 17.56 -4.20
N THR A 168 18.46 16.82 -3.76
CA THR A 168 19.30 16.04 -4.69
C THR A 168 18.62 14.70 -4.94
N CYS A 169 18.18 14.49 -6.18
CA CYS A 169 17.49 13.27 -6.58
C CYS A 169 18.28 12.48 -7.62
N VAL A 170 18.12 11.16 -7.61
CA VAL A 170 18.67 10.24 -8.60
C VAL A 170 17.58 9.28 -9.06
N GLU A 171 17.53 9.00 -10.35
CA GLU A 171 16.67 7.94 -10.88
C GLU A 171 17.30 6.57 -10.61
N THR A 172 16.47 5.60 -10.26
CA THR A 172 16.89 4.20 -10.09
C THR A 172 15.79 3.25 -10.51
N GLN A 173 16.18 2.01 -10.83
CA GLN A 173 15.27 0.87 -10.85
C GLN A 173 15.37 0.11 -9.52
N LEU A 174 14.27 -0.54 -9.14
CA LEU A 174 14.23 -1.45 -8.01
C LEU A 174 14.09 -2.88 -8.51
N GLN A 175 14.83 -3.81 -7.90
CA GLN A 175 14.75 -5.23 -8.17
C GLN A 175 14.45 -5.99 -6.90
N VAL A 176 13.51 -6.92 -6.98
CA VAL A 176 13.28 -7.90 -5.93
C VAL A 176 14.44 -8.88 -5.92
N GLY A 177 15.11 -9.06 -4.78
CA GLY A 177 16.15 -10.07 -4.65
C GLY A 177 15.63 -11.50 -4.85
N THR A 178 16.53 -12.43 -5.11
CA THR A 178 16.21 -13.86 -5.19
C THR A 178 16.52 -14.53 -3.87
N MET A 179 15.65 -15.42 -3.40
CA MET A 179 16.04 -16.29 -2.27
C MET A 179 17.25 -17.13 -2.68
N PRO A 180 18.23 -17.34 -1.78
CA PRO A 180 19.29 -18.30 -2.02
C PRO A 180 18.64 -19.65 -2.31
N THR A 181 18.90 -20.23 -3.48
CA THR A 181 18.58 -21.63 -3.71
C THR A 181 19.43 -22.44 -2.74
N VAL A 182 18.80 -23.14 -1.80
CA VAL A 182 19.49 -24.13 -0.97
C VAL A 182 19.97 -25.21 -1.95
N ALA A 183 21.30 -25.29 -2.12
CA ALA A 183 21.96 -26.27 -2.98
C ALA A 183 21.97 -27.66 -2.32
#